data_AF-A0A8I1MNV6-F1
#
_entry.id   AF-A0A8I1MNV6-F1
#
_cell.length_a   1.000
_cell.length_b   1.000
_cell.length_c   1.000
_cell.angle_alpha   90.00
_cell.angle_beta   90.00
_cell.angle_gamma   90.00
#
_symmetry.space_group_name_H-M   'P 1'
#
loop_
_entity.id
_entity.type
_entity.pdbx_description
1 polymer ?
#
loop_
_entity_poly.entity_id
_entity_poly.type
_entity_poly.pdbx_seq_one_letter_code
_entity_poly.pdbx_strand_id
1 'polypeptide(L)'
;MRARHFFYIAGILLLAIAALILWRSLQPNRSLPYRSFQMVETISAHDATASAERKKTQPFQMYGGGGTGKIVDRQGKIILQSGAENPIFRFEVSPDQKRVLVYGGDATYTVVAPDSGEKVRLPSQPPGDQMLGFSWYWKDDQTLVGISGEITPFRDDQAGPAREEPIVNHSVFYLYDLNQHQMSQIALPAVLRTRYVSISAIDEAGKVQLRSEEHGTPLGDASLGWFEIRPID
;
A
#
# COMPACT_ATOMS: atom_id res chain seq x y z
N MET A 1 -61.95 -8.66 19.44
CA MET A 1 -60.85 -9.34 18.71
C MET A 1 -59.84 -8.37 18.04
N ARG A 2 -59.62 -7.12 18.52
CA ARG A 2 -58.62 -6.21 17.91
C ARG A 2 -57.41 -5.85 18.79
N ALA A 3 -57.45 -6.17 20.10
CA ALA A 3 -56.34 -5.85 21.00
C ALA A 3 -55.14 -6.81 20.88
N ARG A 4 -55.34 -8.07 20.48
CA ARG A 4 -54.26 -9.07 20.42
C ARG A 4 -53.27 -8.88 19.27
N HIS A 5 -53.66 -8.21 18.18
CA HIS A 5 -52.76 -7.95 17.04
C HIS A 5 -51.81 -6.77 17.28
N PHE A 6 -52.20 -5.80 18.12
CA PHE A 6 -51.35 -4.64 18.42
C PHE A 6 -50.12 -5.01 19.26
N PHE A 7 -50.28 -5.92 20.22
CA PHE A 7 -49.15 -6.40 21.04
C PHE A 7 -48.14 -7.24 20.26
N TYR A 8 -48.59 -7.95 19.22
CA TYR A 8 -47.71 -8.79 18.40
C TYR A 8 -46.79 -7.96 17.49
N ILE A 9 -47.33 -6.88 16.91
CA ILE A 9 -46.56 -5.99 16.03
C ILE A 9 -45.57 -5.14 16.85
N ALA A 10 -45.96 -4.67 18.04
CA ALA A 10 -45.07 -3.92 18.92
C ALA A 10 -43.90 -4.78 19.44
N GLY A 11 -44.14 -6.06 19.75
CA GLY A 11 -43.09 -6.99 20.18
C GLY A 11 -42.07 -7.30 19.08
N ILE A 12 -42.52 -7.47 17.84
CA ILE A 12 -41.62 -7.72 16.68
C ILE A 12 -40.78 -6.47 16.36
N LEU A 13 -41.37 -5.27 16.46
CA LEU A 13 -40.64 -4.02 16.24
C LEU A 13 -39.54 -3.81 17.29
N LEU A 14 -39.83 -4.12 18.56
CA LEU A 14 -38.85 -4.05 19.66
C LEU A 14 -37.70 -5.05 19.47
N LEU A 15 -38.00 -6.28 19.03
CA LEU A 15 -36.98 -7.27 18.71
C LEU A 15 -36.12 -6.87 17.50
N ALA A 16 -36.71 -6.28 16.46
CA ALA A 16 -35.97 -5.78 15.30
C ALA A 16 -35.06 -4.61 15.66
N ILE A 17 -35.52 -3.69 16.51
CA ILE A 17 -34.71 -2.56 17.01
C ILE A 17 -33.58 -3.08 17.91
N ALA A 18 -33.87 -4.01 18.82
CA ALA A 18 -32.86 -4.62 19.67
C ALA A 18 -31.80 -5.38 18.84
N ALA A 19 -32.22 -6.13 17.82
CA ALA A 19 -31.31 -6.81 16.90
C ALA A 19 -30.49 -5.83 16.06
N LEU A 20 -31.06 -4.70 15.63
CA LEU A 20 -30.35 -3.65 14.90
C LEU A 20 -29.32 -2.91 15.78
N ILE A 21 -29.65 -2.69 17.06
CA ILE A 21 -28.73 -2.12 18.05
C ILE A 21 -27.60 -3.11 18.35
N LEU A 22 -27.94 -4.40 18.55
CA LEU A 22 -26.95 -5.45 18.78
C LEU A 22 -26.03 -5.63 17.56
N TRP A 23 -26.60 -5.64 16.35
CA TRP A 23 -25.85 -5.64 15.09
C TRP A 23 -24.92 -4.43 15.02
N ARG A 24 -25.41 -3.21 15.28
CA ARG A 24 -24.57 -2.00 15.31
C ARG A 24 -23.46 -2.05 16.37
N SER A 25 -23.70 -2.70 17.51
CA SER A 25 -22.67 -2.88 18.56
C SER A 25 -21.65 -3.99 18.24
N LEU A 26 -21.99 -4.89 17.32
CA LEU A 26 -21.14 -5.96 16.80
C LEU A 26 -20.45 -5.59 15.48
N GLN A 27 -20.85 -4.49 14.83
CA GLN A 27 -20.01 -3.83 13.85
C GLN A 27 -18.75 -3.42 14.61
N PRO A 28 -17.57 -3.91 14.25
CA PRO A 28 -16.37 -3.46 14.92
C PRO A 28 -16.29 -1.96 14.63
N ASN A 29 -16.45 -1.16 15.68
CA ASN A 29 -16.19 0.27 15.66
C ASN A 29 -14.68 0.42 15.41
N ARG A 30 -14.25 0.22 14.16
CA ARG A 30 -12.83 0.25 13.75
C ARG A 30 -12.44 1.67 13.35
N SER A 31 -12.74 2.64 14.21
CA SER A 31 -11.73 3.65 14.48
C SER A 31 -10.81 3.08 15.58
N LEU A 32 -10.08 2.02 15.24
CA LEU A 32 -8.80 1.81 15.92
C LEU A 32 -8.04 3.12 15.74
N PRO A 33 -7.35 3.65 16.78
CA PRO A 33 -6.60 4.88 16.66
C PRO A 33 -5.43 4.62 15.70
N TYR A 34 -5.69 4.77 14.41
CA TYR A 34 -4.64 4.87 13.43
C TYR A 34 -3.85 6.11 13.80
N ARG A 35 -2.56 5.94 14.10
CA ARG A 35 -1.66 7.09 14.16
C ARG A 35 -1.77 7.78 12.81
N SER A 36 -2.20 9.03 12.83
CA SER A 36 -2.31 9.79 11.60
C SER A 36 -0.91 10.30 11.25
N PHE A 37 -0.55 10.25 9.98
CA PHE A 37 0.72 10.75 9.49
C PHE A 37 0.49 11.80 8.42
N GLN A 38 1.45 12.70 8.24
CA GLN A 38 1.45 13.70 7.19
C GLN A 38 2.81 13.74 6.50
N MET A 39 2.80 14.09 5.22
CA MET A 39 3.99 14.45 4.48
C MET A 39 4.26 15.96 4.60
N VAL A 40 5.48 16.31 4.99
CA VAL A 40 5.93 17.69 5.13
C VAL A 40 7.09 17.91 4.16
N GLU A 41 7.01 18.97 3.36
CA GLU A 41 8.07 19.32 2.42
C GLU A 41 9.40 19.51 3.15
N THR A 42 10.46 18.98 2.56
CA THR A 42 11.80 19.00 3.13
C THR A 42 12.85 19.02 2.02
N ILE A 43 14.10 19.25 2.41
CA ILE A 43 15.25 19.09 1.54
C ILE A 43 15.86 17.72 1.84
N SER A 44 16.20 16.97 0.80
CA SER A 44 16.98 15.74 0.91
C SER A 44 18.39 15.96 0.40
N ALA A 45 19.35 15.32 1.06
CA ALA A 45 20.72 15.17 0.57
C ALA A 45 20.88 13.85 -0.20
N HIS A 46 19.89 13.48 -1.00
CA HIS A 46 19.89 12.20 -1.73
C HIS A 46 21.15 12.06 -2.58
N ASP A 47 21.98 11.09 -2.23
CA ASP A 47 23.18 10.72 -2.97
C ASP A 47 22.86 9.53 -3.89
N ALA A 48 22.62 9.85 -5.16
CA ALA A 48 22.34 8.84 -6.19
C ALA A 48 23.53 7.89 -6.41
N THR A 49 24.76 8.36 -6.21
CA THR A 49 25.97 7.54 -6.36
C THR A 49 26.08 6.54 -5.23
N ALA A 50 25.91 6.97 -3.97
CA ALA A 50 25.86 6.07 -2.82
C ALA A 50 24.74 5.01 -2.97
N SER A 51 23.58 5.43 -3.45
CA SER A 51 22.43 4.55 -3.73
C SER A 51 22.75 3.49 -4.81
N ALA A 52 23.45 3.89 -5.88
CA ALA A 52 23.86 3.00 -6.95
C ALA A 52 24.92 1.99 -6.48
N GLU A 53 25.90 2.42 -5.68
CA GLU A 53 26.91 1.53 -5.10
C GLU A 53 26.30 0.51 -4.13
N ARG A 54 25.34 0.94 -3.29
CA ARG A 54 24.59 0.00 -2.42
C ARG A 54 23.90 -1.10 -3.22
N LYS A 55 23.28 -0.76 -4.36
CA LYS A 55 22.64 -1.75 -5.25
C LYS A 55 23.64 -2.79 -5.77
N LYS A 56 24.87 -2.40 -6.08
CA LYS A 56 25.93 -3.33 -6.52
C LYS A 56 26.36 -4.30 -5.42
N THR A 57 26.31 -3.84 -4.16
CA THR A 57 26.72 -4.64 -3.00
C THR A 57 25.57 -5.35 -2.30
N GLN A 58 24.39 -5.48 -2.91
CA GLN A 58 23.27 -6.15 -2.25
C GLN A 58 23.61 -7.62 -1.89
N PRO A 59 23.14 -8.13 -0.74
CA PRO A 59 23.42 -9.50 -0.32
C PRO A 59 22.55 -10.54 -1.03
N PHE A 60 21.57 -10.11 -1.82
CA PHE A 60 20.65 -10.98 -2.53
C PHE A 60 20.70 -10.72 -4.02
N GLN A 61 20.52 -11.78 -4.80
CA GLN A 61 20.43 -11.73 -6.26
C GLN A 61 19.20 -12.50 -6.73
N MET A 62 18.61 -12.05 -7.83
CA MET A 62 17.52 -12.76 -8.49
C MET A 62 18.02 -13.38 -9.79
N TYR A 63 17.59 -14.62 -10.04
CA TYR A 63 17.78 -15.32 -11.30
C TYR A 63 16.44 -15.71 -11.89
N GLY A 64 16.32 -15.64 -13.22
CA GLY A 64 15.06 -15.89 -13.93
C GLY A 64 14.05 -14.74 -13.73
N GLY A 65 12.77 -15.04 -13.93
CA GLY A 65 11.64 -14.13 -13.76
C GLY A 65 10.34 -14.82 -14.17
N GLY A 66 9.18 -14.27 -13.82
CA GLY A 66 7.86 -14.71 -14.32
C GLY A 66 7.64 -16.22 -14.22
N GLY A 67 7.40 -16.73 -13.01
CA GLY A 67 7.12 -18.15 -12.76
C GLY A 67 8.35 -19.05 -12.59
N THR A 68 9.54 -18.58 -12.97
CA THR A 68 10.82 -19.30 -12.76
C THR A 68 11.82 -18.58 -11.85
N GLY A 69 11.45 -17.39 -11.37
CA GLY A 69 12.31 -16.52 -10.58
C GLY A 69 12.74 -17.17 -9.27
N LYS A 70 14.01 -17.01 -8.89
CA LYS A 70 14.52 -17.38 -7.57
C LYS A 70 15.38 -16.25 -7.01
N ILE A 71 15.28 -16.02 -5.71
CA ILE A 71 16.11 -15.10 -4.96
C ILE A 71 17.09 -15.92 -4.15
N VAL A 72 18.38 -15.62 -4.27
CA VAL A 72 19.45 -16.30 -3.55
C VAL A 72 20.28 -15.31 -2.74
N ASP A 73 20.98 -15.80 -1.72
CA ASP A 73 22.01 -15.04 -1.02
C ASP A 73 23.39 -15.10 -1.72
N ARG A 74 24.39 -14.43 -1.17
CA ARG A 74 25.77 -14.42 -1.69
C ARG A 74 26.45 -15.79 -1.72
N GLN A 75 25.98 -16.74 -0.91
CA GLN A 75 26.48 -18.10 -0.86
C GLN A 75 25.76 -19.01 -1.87
N GLY A 76 24.77 -18.48 -2.60
CA GLY A 76 23.96 -19.20 -3.57
C GLY A 76 22.82 -20.01 -2.95
N LYS A 77 22.55 -19.84 -1.66
CA LYS A 77 21.41 -20.49 -1.00
C LYS A 77 20.11 -19.83 -1.47
N ILE A 78 19.14 -20.64 -1.85
CA ILE A 78 17.82 -20.17 -2.27
C ILE A 78 17.05 -19.67 -1.04
N ILE A 79 16.68 -18.40 -1.08
CA ILE A 79 15.87 -17.74 -0.04
C ILE A 79 14.38 -17.83 -0.39
N LEU A 80 14.06 -17.64 -1.67
CA LEU A 80 12.70 -17.78 -2.19
C LEU A 80 12.75 -18.25 -3.64
N GLN A 81 11.78 -19.07 -4.03
CA GLN A 81 11.64 -19.56 -5.39
C GLN A 81 10.19 -19.43 -5.84
N SER A 82 10.00 -19.06 -7.10
CA SER A 82 8.69 -18.97 -7.73
C SER A 82 8.01 -20.33 -7.72
N GLY A 83 6.70 -20.32 -7.46
CA GLY A 83 5.81 -21.44 -7.72
C GLY A 83 4.78 -21.06 -8.78
N ALA A 84 4.00 -22.04 -9.26
CA ALA A 84 2.93 -21.81 -10.23
C ALA A 84 1.98 -20.68 -9.79
N GLU A 85 1.62 -20.66 -8.51
CA GLU A 85 0.70 -19.68 -7.91
C GLU A 85 1.41 -18.44 -7.34
N ASN A 86 2.74 -18.41 -7.33
CA ASN A 86 3.50 -17.31 -6.73
C ASN A 86 4.72 -16.99 -7.61
N PRO A 87 4.50 -16.45 -8.82
CA PRO A 87 5.58 -15.99 -9.67
C PRO A 87 6.28 -14.79 -9.02
N ILE A 88 7.61 -14.76 -9.07
CA ILE A 88 8.42 -13.62 -8.63
C ILE A 88 8.80 -12.77 -9.84
N PHE A 89 8.45 -11.48 -9.81
CA PHE A 89 8.74 -10.53 -10.88
C PHE A 89 9.89 -9.59 -10.56
N ARG A 90 9.96 -9.14 -9.31
CA ARG A 90 10.99 -8.22 -8.83
C ARG A 90 11.21 -8.42 -7.33
N PHE A 91 12.35 -7.95 -6.84
CA PHE A 91 12.57 -7.76 -5.42
C PHE A 91 13.23 -6.41 -5.12
N GLU A 92 13.18 -6.02 -3.84
CA GLU A 92 13.90 -4.89 -3.29
C GLU A 92 14.43 -5.23 -1.90
N VAL A 93 15.67 -4.84 -1.60
CA VAL A 93 16.33 -5.13 -0.32
C VAL A 93 16.07 -4.00 0.66
N SER A 94 15.79 -4.33 1.93
CA SER A 94 15.66 -3.33 3.00
C SER A 94 16.96 -2.54 3.21
N PRO A 95 16.92 -1.34 3.81
CA PRO A 95 18.10 -0.53 4.03
C PRO A 95 19.20 -1.22 4.86
N ASP A 96 18.84 -1.94 5.92
CA ASP A 96 19.75 -2.78 6.72
C ASP A 96 20.29 -4.03 6.01
N GLN A 97 19.81 -4.30 4.79
CA GLN A 97 20.18 -5.46 3.97
C GLN A 97 19.77 -6.82 4.53
N LYS A 98 18.86 -6.88 5.50
CA LYS A 98 18.46 -8.14 6.16
C LYS A 98 17.13 -8.70 5.67
N ARG A 99 16.33 -7.90 4.98
CA ARG A 99 15.01 -8.29 4.48
C ARG A 99 14.90 -8.06 2.98
N VAL A 100 13.99 -8.81 2.37
CA VAL A 100 13.66 -8.70 0.95
C VAL A 100 12.17 -8.50 0.80
N LEU A 101 11.78 -7.38 0.19
CA LEU A 101 10.45 -7.18 -0.36
C LEU A 101 10.37 -7.85 -1.72
N VAL A 102 9.41 -8.74 -1.89
CA VAL A 102 9.18 -9.53 -3.10
C VAL A 102 7.89 -9.08 -3.75
N TYR A 103 7.96 -8.76 -5.04
CA TYR A 103 6.83 -8.41 -5.88
C TYR A 103 6.43 -9.63 -6.70
N GLY A 104 5.30 -10.21 -6.31
CA GLY A 104 4.72 -11.39 -6.93
C GLY A 104 3.61 -11.07 -7.93
N GLY A 105 2.99 -12.13 -8.47
CA GLY A 105 1.80 -12.02 -9.32
C GLY A 105 0.56 -11.53 -8.58
N ASP A 106 -0.36 -10.95 -9.35
CA ASP A 106 -1.68 -10.51 -8.89
C ASP A 106 -1.61 -9.60 -7.66
N ALA A 107 -0.70 -8.62 -7.69
CA ALA A 107 -0.46 -7.66 -6.60
C ALA A 107 -0.16 -8.35 -5.25
N THR A 108 0.48 -9.52 -5.28
CA THR A 108 0.97 -10.18 -4.07
C THR A 108 2.33 -9.62 -3.69
N TYR A 109 2.47 -9.13 -2.46
CA TYR A 109 3.74 -8.64 -1.93
C TYR A 109 4.10 -9.40 -0.66
N THR A 110 5.36 -9.77 -0.51
CA THR A 110 5.84 -10.49 0.68
C THR A 110 7.20 -9.96 1.11
N VAL A 111 7.34 -9.68 2.39
CA VAL A 111 8.64 -9.41 3.02
C VAL A 111 9.19 -10.71 3.58
N VAL A 112 10.44 -11.03 3.25
CA VAL A 112 11.16 -12.21 3.73
C VAL A 112 12.38 -11.77 4.51
N ALA A 113 12.56 -12.29 5.72
CA ALA A 113 13.77 -12.16 6.52
C ALA A 113 14.52 -13.51 6.52
N PRO A 114 15.58 -13.67 5.72
CA PRO A 114 16.19 -14.98 5.48
C PRO A 114 16.83 -15.60 6.73
N ASP A 115 17.38 -14.76 7.61
CA ASP A 115 18.10 -15.20 8.82
C ASP A 115 17.15 -15.79 9.86
N SER A 116 15.95 -15.20 10.03
CA SER A 116 14.93 -15.69 10.95
C SER A 116 13.95 -16.68 10.29
N GLY A 117 13.91 -16.72 8.96
CA GLY A 117 12.90 -17.46 8.19
C GLY A 117 11.51 -16.82 8.18
N GLU A 118 11.37 -15.63 8.76
CA GLU A 118 10.10 -14.90 8.83
C GLU A 118 9.63 -14.50 7.42
N LYS A 119 8.32 -14.66 7.18
CA LYS A 119 7.65 -14.21 5.95
C LYS A 119 6.37 -13.47 6.31
N VAL A 120 6.25 -12.23 5.84
CA VAL A 120 5.10 -11.37 6.08
C VAL A 120 4.45 -11.05 4.75
N ARG A 121 3.20 -11.46 4.56
CA ARG A 121 2.40 -11.07 3.40
C ARG A 121 1.84 -9.67 3.64
N LEU A 122 2.14 -8.73 2.75
CA LEU A 122 1.62 -7.37 2.86
C LEU A 122 0.19 -7.30 2.30
N PRO A 123 -0.60 -6.30 2.71
CA PRO A 123 -1.88 -6.00 2.06
C PRO A 123 -1.69 -5.77 0.56
N SER A 124 -2.55 -6.38 -0.25
CA SER A 124 -2.59 -6.17 -1.70
C SER A 124 -3.42 -4.95 -2.09
N GLN A 125 -4.37 -4.54 -1.24
CA GLN A 125 -5.29 -3.42 -1.51
C GLN A 125 -5.56 -2.63 -0.21
N PRO A 126 -5.77 -1.29 -0.30
CA PRO A 126 -6.21 -0.49 0.82
C PRO A 126 -7.63 -0.85 1.28
N PRO A 127 -8.07 -0.40 2.47
CA PRO A 127 -9.46 -0.50 2.89
C PRO A 127 -10.36 0.33 1.95
N GLY A 128 -11.51 -0.23 1.57
CA GLY A 128 -12.51 0.43 0.73
C GLY A 128 -12.63 -0.19 -0.66
N ASP A 129 -13.84 -0.15 -1.21
CA ASP A 129 -14.21 -0.89 -2.43
C ASP A 129 -13.77 -0.18 -3.73
N GLN A 130 -13.23 1.05 -3.62
CA GLN A 130 -12.91 1.94 -4.73
C GLN A 130 -11.42 2.30 -4.76
N MET A 131 -10.57 1.30 -4.55
CA MET A 131 -9.11 1.48 -4.47
C MET A 131 -8.40 0.55 -5.45
N LEU A 132 -7.33 1.03 -6.08
CA LEU A 132 -6.37 0.18 -6.78
C LEU A 132 -5.52 -0.63 -5.79
N GLY A 133 -4.81 -1.64 -6.32
CA GLY A 133 -3.77 -2.34 -5.56
C GLY A 133 -2.63 -1.42 -5.14
N PHE A 134 -1.81 -1.90 -4.20
CA PHE A 134 -0.66 -1.16 -3.71
C PHE A 134 0.56 -1.22 -4.65
N SER A 135 1.43 -0.21 -4.54
CA SER A 135 2.86 -0.35 -4.81
C SER A 135 3.62 -0.01 -3.54
N TRP A 136 4.48 -0.92 -3.09
CA TRP A 136 5.22 -0.79 -1.83
C TRP A 136 6.68 -0.41 -2.05
N TYR A 137 7.23 0.37 -1.13
CA TYR A 137 8.62 0.83 -1.12
C TYR A 137 9.17 0.82 0.31
N TRP A 138 10.45 0.52 0.49
CA TRP A 138 11.09 0.59 1.80
C TRP A 138 11.26 2.05 2.23
N LYS A 139 10.76 2.39 3.43
CA LYS A 139 11.07 3.67 4.08
C LYS A 139 12.28 3.54 4.99
N ASP A 140 12.29 2.48 5.78
CA ASP A 140 13.35 2.13 6.73
C ASP A 140 13.32 0.59 6.95
N ASP A 141 14.06 0.09 7.92
CA ASP A 141 14.24 -1.35 8.15
C ASP A 141 12.95 -2.09 8.57
N GLN A 142 11.95 -1.36 9.07
CA GLN A 142 10.71 -1.95 9.61
C GLN A 142 9.44 -1.33 9.03
N THR A 143 9.55 -0.30 8.20
CA THR A 143 8.42 0.44 7.68
C THR A 143 8.45 0.51 6.16
N LEU A 144 7.30 0.27 5.54
CA LEU A 144 7.09 0.50 4.12
C LEU A 144 6.15 1.66 3.87
N VAL A 145 6.35 2.36 2.75
CA VAL A 145 5.38 3.30 2.19
C VAL A 145 4.66 2.62 1.03
N GLY A 146 3.35 2.56 1.12
CA GLY A 146 2.45 2.07 0.09
C GLY A 146 1.78 3.23 -0.61
N ILE A 147 1.71 3.17 -1.93
CA ILE A 147 0.88 4.06 -2.75
C ILE A 147 -0.21 3.26 -3.44
N SER A 148 -1.42 3.82 -3.48
CA SER A 148 -2.56 3.32 -4.23
C SER A 148 -3.27 4.51 -4.90
N GLY A 149 -4.30 4.24 -5.69
CA GLY A 149 -5.18 5.24 -6.28
C GLY A 149 -6.63 4.98 -5.90
N GLU A 150 -7.33 6.00 -5.44
CA GLU A 150 -8.79 5.94 -5.37
C GLU A 150 -9.35 5.97 -6.79
N ILE A 151 -10.35 5.15 -7.10
CA ILE A 151 -10.95 5.06 -8.43
C ILE A 151 -12.42 5.43 -8.39
N THR A 152 -12.91 6.10 -9.42
CA THR A 152 -14.35 6.12 -9.68
C THR A 152 -14.71 4.82 -10.40
N PRO A 153 -15.53 3.94 -9.80
CA PRO A 153 -15.94 2.71 -10.46
C PRO A 153 -16.77 3.04 -11.70
N PHE A 154 -16.60 2.23 -12.74
CA PHE A 154 -17.46 2.29 -13.91
C PHE A 154 -18.90 1.99 -13.49
N ARG A 155 -19.86 2.76 -13.99
CA ARG A 155 -21.28 2.43 -13.86
C ARG A 155 -21.81 2.08 -15.24
N ASP A 156 -22.43 0.91 -15.35
CA ASP A 156 -23.06 0.41 -16.57
C ASP A 156 -24.16 1.35 -17.11
N ASP A 157 -24.64 2.30 -16.30
CA ASP A 157 -25.64 3.30 -16.67
C ASP A 157 -25.06 4.55 -17.35
N GLN A 158 -23.73 4.69 -17.45
CA GLN A 158 -23.12 5.81 -18.16
C GLN A 158 -23.13 5.56 -19.68
N ALA A 159 -23.97 6.32 -20.38
CA ALA A 159 -23.99 6.32 -21.84
C ALA A 159 -22.63 6.77 -22.40
N GLY A 160 -21.87 5.84 -22.97
CA GLY A 160 -20.57 6.09 -23.59
C GLY A 160 -19.87 4.79 -23.99
N PRO A 161 -18.77 4.87 -24.78
CA PRO A 161 -17.96 3.69 -25.07
C PRO A 161 -17.44 3.11 -23.74
N ALA A 162 -17.50 1.78 -23.61
CA ALA A 162 -16.91 1.07 -22.49
C ALA A 162 -15.45 1.51 -22.33
N ARG A 163 -15.09 2.01 -21.15
CA ARG A 163 -13.69 2.30 -20.81
C ARG A 163 -13.10 1.03 -20.23
N GLU A 164 -11.97 0.60 -20.76
CA GLU A 164 -11.27 -0.60 -20.28
C GLU A 164 -10.54 -0.35 -18.95
N GLU A 165 -10.22 0.90 -18.64
CA GLU A 165 -9.45 1.27 -17.44
C GLU A 165 -10.25 2.15 -16.46
N PRO A 166 -10.17 1.87 -15.15
CA PRO A 166 -10.80 2.70 -14.13
C PRO A 166 -10.15 4.09 -14.09
N ILE A 167 -10.97 5.12 -13.89
CA ILE A 167 -10.46 6.49 -13.71
C ILE A 167 -9.94 6.58 -12.28
N VAL A 168 -8.62 6.68 -12.14
CA VAL A 168 -8.02 7.06 -10.86
C VAL A 168 -8.43 8.50 -10.57
N ASN A 169 -8.92 8.80 -9.37
CA ASN A 169 -9.31 10.15 -8.95
C ASN A 169 -8.14 10.90 -8.33
N HIS A 170 -7.41 10.23 -7.43
CA HIS A 170 -6.22 10.76 -6.78
C HIS A 170 -5.36 9.64 -6.15
N SER A 171 -4.07 9.92 -5.95
CA SER A 171 -3.15 9.02 -5.24
C SER A 171 -3.34 9.09 -3.72
N VAL A 172 -3.28 7.93 -3.06
CA VAL A 172 -3.40 7.79 -1.60
C VAL A 172 -2.21 7.02 -1.06
N PHE A 173 -1.69 7.46 0.09
CA PHE A 173 -0.46 6.93 0.67
C PHE A 173 -0.70 6.31 2.04
N TYR A 174 0.09 5.28 2.34
CA TYR A 174 0.00 4.54 3.59
C TYR A 174 1.40 4.19 4.10
N LEU A 175 1.55 4.15 5.42
CA LEU A 175 2.66 3.46 6.10
C LEU A 175 2.20 2.06 6.47
N TYR A 176 3.09 1.08 6.36
CA TYR A 176 2.92 -0.26 6.92
C TYR A 176 4.07 -0.57 7.87
N ASP A 177 3.74 -0.81 9.14
CA ASP A 177 4.69 -1.23 10.17
C ASP A 177 4.77 -2.77 10.20
N LEU A 178 5.96 -3.31 9.92
CA LEU A 178 6.19 -4.76 9.88
C LEU A 178 6.12 -5.43 11.26
N ASN A 179 6.42 -4.72 12.34
CA ASN A 179 6.38 -5.27 13.70
C ASN A 179 4.95 -5.35 14.23
N GLN A 180 4.16 -4.32 13.94
CA GLN A 180 2.77 -4.21 14.41
C GLN A 180 1.76 -4.81 13.42
N HIS A 181 2.20 -5.10 12.19
CA HIS A 181 1.34 -5.47 11.07
C HIS A 181 0.20 -4.48 10.85
N GLN A 182 0.46 -3.20 11.12
CA GLN A 182 -0.52 -2.13 11.08
C GLN A 182 -0.25 -1.19 9.93
N MET A 183 -1.31 -0.82 9.23
CA MET A 183 -1.28 0.17 8.17
C MET A 183 -1.82 1.51 8.67
N SER A 184 -1.24 2.64 8.30
CA SER A 184 -1.76 3.97 8.65
C SER A 184 -1.77 4.87 7.42
N GLN A 185 -2.86 5.60 7.18
CA GLN A 185 -2.92 6.51 6.03
C GLN A 185 -2.05 7.75 6.27
N ILE A 186 -1.43 8.24 5.20
CA ILE A 186 -0.60 9.43 5.19
C ILE A 186 -1.36 10.56 4.47
N ALA A 187 -1.53 11.68 5.14
CA ALA A 187 -2.06 12.89 4.55
C ALA A 187 -1.01 13.54 3.64
N LEU A 188 -1.40 13.82 2.40
CA LEU A 188 -0.59 14.58 1.46
C LEU A 188 -0.60 16.08 1.82
N PRO A 189 0.52 16.81 1.60
CA PRO A 189 0.57 18.23 1.83
C PRO A 189 -0.44 18.96 0.95
N ALA A 190 -1.21 19.88 1.53
CA ALA A 190 -2.22 20.66 0.82
C ALA A 190 -1.65 21.51 -0.34
N VAL A 191 -0.34 21.76 -0.34
CA VAL A 191 0.36 22.46 -1.44
C VAL A 191 0.43 21.63 -2.71
N LEU A 192 0.35 20.29 -2.61
CA LEU A 192 0.29 19.41 -3.77
C LEU A 192 -1.10 19.50 -4.39
N ARG A 193 -1.23 20.33 -5.43
CA ARG A 193 -2.48 20.52 -6.18
C ARG A 193 -2.75 19.44 -7.23
N THR A 194 -1.77 18.58 -7.49
CA THR A 194 -1.89 17.49 -8.45
C THR A 194 -2.67 16.32 -7.85
N ARG A 195 -3.47 15.67 -8.69
CA ARG A 195 -4.25 14.50 -8.32
C ARG A 195 -3.42 13.22 -8.38
N TYR A 196 -2.48 13.15 -9.32
CA TYR A 196 -1.68 11.96 -9.57
C TYR A 196 -0.25 12.23 -9.19
N VAL A 197 0.16 11.60 -8.10
CA VAL A 197 1.55 11.57 -7.68
C VAL A 197 2.04 10.14 -7.60
N SER A 198 3.32 9.94 -7.84
CA SER A 198 4.00 8.67 -7.57
C SER A 198 5.29 8.91 -6.80
N ILE A 199 5.85 7.82 -6.26
CA ILE A 199 7.15 7.82 -5.59
C ILE A 199 8.22 7.59 -6.65
N SER A 200 9.11 8.57 -6.83
CA SER A 200 10.26 8.43 -7.72
C SER A 200 11.49 7.86 -7.01
N ALA A 201 11.66 8.18 -5.73
CA ALA A 201 12.77 7.73 -4.90
C ALA A 201 12.44 7.81 -3.41
N ILE A 202 13.18 7.04 -2.62
CA ILE A 202 13.25 7.18 -1.16
C ILE A 202 14.74 7.27 -0.78
N ASP A 203 15.10 8.22 0.07
CA ASP A 203 16.47 8.41 0.53
C ASP A 203 16.81 7.55 1.75
N GLU A 204 18.06 7.62 2.19
CA GLU A 204 18.55 6.83 3.34
C GLU A 204 17.90 7.22 4.68
N ALA A 205 17.31 8.42 4.77
CA ALA A 205 16.58 8.88 5.94
C ALA A 205 15.08 8.53 5.86
N GLY A 206 14.65 7.84 4.80
CA GLY A 206 13.25 7.50 4.57
C GLY A 206 12.39 8.68 4.10
N LYS A 207 13.01 9.75 3.58
CA LYS A 207 12.29 10.85 2.92
C LYS A 207 11.88 10.38 1.53
N VAL A 208 10.69 10.80 1.11
CA VAL A 208 10.06 10.36 -0.13
C VAL A 208 10.13 11.47 -1.16
N GLN A 209 10.67 11.19 -2.32
CA GLN A 209 10.58 12.08 -3.47
C GLN A 209 9.31 11.77 -4.24
N LEU A 210 8.49 12.81 -4.44
CA LEU A 210 7.28 12.70 -5.23
C LEU A 210 7.49 13.29 -6.63
N ARG A 211 6.72 12.78 -7.59
CA ARG A 211 6.61 13.35 -8.94
C ARG A 211 5.15 13.34 -9.39
N SER A 212 4.81 14.21 -10.33
CA SER A 212 3.50 14.22 -10.97
C SER A 212 3.41 13.11 -12.03
N GLU A 213 2.23 12.53 -12.20
CA GLU A 213 1.94 11.52 -13.24
C GLU A 213 0.89 12.01 -14.25
N GLU A 214 0.71 13.34 -14.40
CA GLU A 214 -0.26 13.91 -15.34
C GLU A 214 -0.05 13.40 -16.78
N HIS A 215 -1.05 12.69 -17.30
CA HIS A 215 -1.00 12.02 -18.60
C HIS A 215 -0.73 12.97 -19.77
N GLY A 216 0.19 12.56 -20.65
CA GLY A 216 0.16 12.96 -22.06
C GLY A 216 1.16 14.04 -22.51
N THR A 217 2.01 14.57 -21.64
CA THR A 217 3.13 15.43 -22.06
C THR A 217 4.47 14.90 -21.59
N PRO A 218 5.47 14.70 -22.47
CA PRO A 218 6.83 14.28 -22.10
C PRO A 218 7.61 15.34 -21.28
N LEU A 219 6.93 16.39 -20.79
CA LEU A 219 7.44 17.46 -19.93
C LEU A 219 6.87 17.39 -18.50
N GLY A 220 6.08 16.36 -18.17
CA GLY A 220 5.44 16.18 -16.86
C GLY A 220 6.30 15.53 -15.76
N ASP A 221 7.58 15.26 -16.02
CA ASP A 221 8.53 14.59 -15.10
C ASP A 221 9.07 15.51 -13.99
N ALA A 222 8.36 16.57 -13.66
CA ALA A 222 8.80 17.51 -12.64
C ALA A 222 8.69 16.85 -11.26
N SER A 223 9.85 16.65 -10.61
CA SER A 223 9.88 16.33 -9.19
C SER A 223 9.09 17.40 -8.43
N LEU A 224 8.21 16.93 -7.54
CA LEU A 224 7.40 17.76 -6.66
C LEU A 224 8.14 18.09 -5.36
N GLY A 225 9.42 17.73 -5.26
CA GLY A 225 10.23 17.89 -4.06
C GLY A 225 10.35 16.61 -3.23
N TRP A 226 11.04 16.76 -2.10
CA TRP A 226 11.22 15.72 -1.11
C TRP A 226 10.30 15.98 0.08
N PHE A 227 9.81 14.90 0.68
CA PHE A 227 8.86 14.96 1.78
C PHE A 227 9.30 14.04 2.91
N GLU A 228 9.18 14.53 4.12
CA GLU A 228 9.35 13.73 5.33
C GLU A 228 7.97 13.29 5.83
N ILE A 229 7.83 12.02 6.20
CA ILE A 229 6.59 11.50 6.79
C ILE A 229 6.70 11.61 8.31
N ARG A 230 5.79 12.37 8.92
CA ARG A 230 5.77 12.63 10.36
C ARG A 230 4.40 12.27 10.96
N PRO A 231 4.35 11.85 12.24
CA PRO A 231 3.07 11.78 12.96
C PRO A 231 2.35 13.14 12.95
N ILE A 232 1.03 13.11 12.95
CA ILE A 232 0.18 14.26 13.25
C ILE A 232 -0.04 14.23 14.76
N ASP A 233 0.47 15.24 15.44
CA ASP A 233 0.23 15.48 16.88
C ASP A 233 -1.20 15.99 17.13
#